data_AF-A0A831KFZ0-F1
#
_entry.id   AF-A0A831KFZ0-F1
#
_cell.length_a   1.000
_cell.length_b   1.000
_cell.length_c   1.000
_cell.angle_alpha   90.00
_cell.angle_beta   90.00
_cell.angle_gamma   90.00
#
_symmetry.space_group_name_H-M   'P 1'
#
loop_
_entity.id
_entity.type
_entity.pdbx_description
1 polymer ?
#
loop_
_entity_poly.entity_id
_entity_poly.type
_entity_poly.pdbx_seq_one_letter_code
_entity_poly.pdbx_strand_id
1 'polypeptide(L)'
;MSQKFMIFHKIDGEGNETHYVGVEIRVAGHSLKCPLSEGCTDYGALAERITSLQQELEELKEKVQPAVSLAEEGITLDFPLGTPAEDIWKKLSEIEDEENFVAGFNSLSEEQRMDVAEHVLTHCNIFSGKAAVFSSRYHSEAGLLE
;
A
#
# COMPACT_ATOMS: atom_id res chain seq x y z
N MET A 1 -2.77 -22.04 11.58
CA MET A 1 -2.52 -21.02 10.54
C MET A 1 -3.56 -21.22 9.45
N SER A 2 -4.37 -20.22 9.14
CA SER A 2 -5.36 -20.34 8.06
C SER A 2 -4.64 -20.11 6.73
N GLN A 3 -4.41 -21.18 5.98
CA GLN A 3 -3.75 -21.10 4.67
C GLN A 3 -4.69 -20.37 3.70
N LYS A 4 -4.32 -19.14 3.30
CA LYS A 4 -5.13 -18.29 2.41
C LYS A 4 -4.95 -18.64 0.93
N PHE A 5 -3.74 -19.05 0.56
CA PHE A 5 -3.39 -19.46 -0.80
C PHE A 5 -3.79 -20.92 -1.03
N MET A 6 -4.35 -21.17 -2.21
CA MET A 6 -4.76 -22.51 -2.64
C MET A 6 -4.59 -22.68 -4.15
N ILE A 7 -4.51 -23.94 -4.56
CA ILE A 7 -4.61 -24.34 -5.96
C ILE A 7 -6.03 -24.86 -6.17
N PHE A 8 -6.67 -24.43 -7.25
CA PHE A 8 -7.93 -25.02 -7.70
C PHE A 8 -7.90 -25.27 -9.20
N HIS A 9 -8.63 -26.27 -9.65
CA HIS A 9 -8.74 -26.61 -11.06
C HIS A 9 -10.14 -26.31 -11.60
N LYS A 10 -10.22 -26.09 -12.91
CA LYS A 10 -11.45 -26.12 -13.70
C LYS A 10 -11.27 -27.11 -14.83
N ILE A 11 -12.33 -27.86 -15.11
CA ILE A 11 -12.42 -28.75 -16.27
C ILE A 11 -13.33 -28.05 -17.27
N ASP A 12 -12.86 -27.88 -18.51
CA ASP A 12 -13.68 -27.31 -19.58
C ASP A 12 -14.66 -28.36 -20.17
N GLY A 13 -15.48 -27.93 -21.14
CA GLY A 13 -16.44 -28.82 -21.81
C GLY A 13 -15.79 -29.91 -22.67
N GLU A 14 -14.49 -29.82 -22.94
CA GLU A 14 -13.71 -30.78 -23.72
C GLU A 14 -12.92 -31.76 -22.83
N GLY A 15 -12.95 -31.56 -21.50
CA GLY A 15 -12.27 -32.40 -20.53
C GLY A 15 -10.85 -31.96 -20.20
N ASN A 16 -10.40 -30.79 -20.68
CA ASN A 16 -9.08 -30.26 -20.35
C ASN A 16 -9.09 -29.68 -18.93
N GLU A 17 -8.13 -30.09 -18.13
CA GLU A 17 -7.95 -29.61 -16.76
C GLU A 17 -7.01 -28.42 -16.73
N THR A 18 -7.46 -27.32 -16.13
CA THR A 18 -6.68 -26.09 -15.99
C THR A 18 -6.56 -25.72 -14.52
N HIS A 19 -5.33 -25.50 -14.05
CA HIS A 19 -4.99 -25.19 -12.66
C HIS A 19 -4.76 -23.70 -12.46
N TYR A 20 -5.11 -23.19 -11.28
CA TYR A 20 -4.94 -21.78 -10.92
C TYR A 20 -4.32 -21.67 -9.53
N VAL A 21 -3.44 -20.68 -9.36
CA VAL A 21 -3.01 -20.21 -8.04
C VAL A 21 -3.99 -19.11 -7.63
N GLY A 22 -4.54 -19.19 -6.42
CA GLY A 22 -5.46 -18.16 -5.96
C GLY A 22 -5.67 -18.14 -4.46
N VAL A 23 -6.63 -17.32 -4.05
CA VAL A 23 -7.02 -17.17 -2.65
C VAL A 23 -8.51 -17.45 -2.46
N GLU A 24 -8.86 -17.95 -1.29
CA GLU A 24 -10.25 -18.05 -0.84
C GLU A 24 -10.59 -16.84 0.03
N ILE A 25 -11.61 -16.08 -0.39
CA ILE A 25 -12.15 -14.95 0.36
C ILE A 25 -13.52 -15.36 0.91
N ARG A 26 -13.73 -15.17 2.21
CA ARG A 26 -15.04 -15.35 2.84
C ARG A 26 -15.73 -14.02 3.05
N VAL A 27 -16.88 -13.82 2.42
CA VAL A 27 -17.71 -12.61 2.57
C VAL A 27 -19.13 -13.02 2.95
N ALA A 28 -19.63 -12.52 4.09
CA ALA A 28 -20.99 -12.80 4.57
C ALA A 28 -21.36 -14.30 4.55
N GLY A 29 -20.43 -15.18 4.95
CA GLY A 29 -20.63 -16.64 4.95
C GLY A 29 -20.44 -17.34 3.60
N HIS A 30 -20.24 -16.61 2.52
CA HIS A 30 -19.98 -17.16 1.19
C HIS A 30 -18.47 -17.27 0.96
N SER A 31 -18.03 -18.38 0.37
CA SER A 31 -16.65 -18.58 -0.06
C SER A 31 -16.50 -18.25 -1.55
N LEU A 32 -15.56 -17.35 -1.88
CA LEU A 32 -15.21 -16.94 -3.23
C LEU A 32 -13.76 -17.36 -3.52
N LYS A 33 -13.56 -18.09 -4.63
CA LYS A 33 -12.23 -18.45 -5.14
C LYS A 33 -11.79 -17.40 -6.15
N CYS A 34 -10.74 -16.66 -5.81
CA CYS A 34 -10.18 -15.59 -6.63
C CYS A 34 -8.86 -16.07 -7.26
N PRO A 35 -8.81 -16.28 -8.58
CA PRO A 35 -7.56 -16.62 -9.26
C PRO A 35 -6.61 -15.41 -9.23
N LEU A 36 -5.36 -15.65 -8.84
CA LEU A 36 -4.25 -14.71 -8.90
C LEU A 36 -3.31 -15.03 -10.09
N SER A 37 -3.62 -16.08 -10.82
CA SER A 37 -2.94 -16.47 -12.04
C SER A 37 -3.92 -16.71 -13.18
N GLU A 38 -3.35 -16.70 -14.38
CA GLU A 38 -3.94 -17.38 -15.52
C GLU A 38 -3.99 -18.90 -15.29
N GLY A 39 -4.66 -19.60 -16.20
CA GLY A 39 -4.79 -21.04 -16.16
C GLY A 39 -3.53 -21.76 -16.61
N CYS A 40 -3.01 -22.66 -15.79
CA CYS A 40 -1.85 -23.49 -16.06
C CYS A 40 -2.28 -24.92 -16.43
N THR A 41 -1.77 -25.45 -17.53
CA THR A 41 -2.09 -26.80 -18.03
C THR A 41 -1.13 -27.88 -17.52
N ASP A 42 0.02 -27.48 -17.00
CA ASP A 42 1.05 -28.39 -16.51
C ASP A 42 1.76 -27.85 -15.25
N TYR A 43 2.50 -28.75 -14.61
CA TYR A 43 3.23 -28.44 -13.38
C TYR A 43 4.32 -27.38 -13.57
N GLY A 44 5.00 -27.36 -14.72
CA GLY A 44 6.05 -26.39 -15.01
C GLY A 44 5.50 -24.98 -15.05
N ALA A 45 4.42 -24.78 -15.81
CA ALA A 45 3.71 -23.50 -15.88
C ALA A 45 3.19 -23.05 -14.50
N LEU A 46 2.68 -23.98 -13.68
CA LEU A 46 2.20 -23.67 -12.34
C LEU A 46 3.35 -23.27 -11.39
N ALA A 47 4.49 -23.97 -11.45
CA ALA A 47 5.66 -23.67 -10.63
C ALA A 47 6.29 -22.33 -11.00
N GLU A 48 6.40 -22.02 -12.29
CA GLU A 48 6.86 -20.72 -12.78
C GLU A 48 5.94 -19.60 -12.30
N ARG A 49 4.63 -19.83 -12.35
CA ARG A 49 3.66 -18.83 -11.90
C ARG A 49 3.70 -18.59 -10.39
N ILE A 50 3.90 -19.64 -9.59
CA ILE A 50 4.12 -19.49 -8.14
C ILE A 50 5.39 -18.66 -7.89
N THR A 51 6.47 -18.93 -8.63
CA THR A 51 7.74 -18.21 -8.50
C THR A 51 7.58 -16.73 -8.85
N SER A 52 6.87 -16.42 -9.93
CA SER A 52 6.53 -15.04 -10.32
C SER A 52 5.76 -14.32 -9.22
N LEU A 53 4.72 -14.94 -8.67
CA LEU A 53 3.93 -14.36 -7.58
C LEU A 53 4.76 -14.16 -6.31
N GLN A 54 5.68 -15.07 -6.00
CA GLN A 54 6.61 -14.90 -4.88
C GLN A 54 7.53 -13.69 -5.09
N GLN A 55 8.05 -13.51 -6.31
CA GLN A 55 8.88 -12.35 -6.64
C GLN A 55 8.09 -11.05 -6.55
N GLU A 56 6.88 -10.99 -7.13
CA GLU A 56 6.00 -9.82 -7.03
C GLU A 56 5.68 -9.46 -5.57
N LEU A 57 5.47 -10.46 -4.71
CA LEU A 57 5.25 -10.26 -3.28
C LEU A 57 6.51 -9.78 -2.55
N GLU A 58 7.69 -10.25 -2.93
CA GLU A 58 8.95 -9.80 -2.34
C GLU A 58 9.27 -8.36 -2.77
N GLU A 59 9.06 -8.02 -4.04
CA GLU A 59 9.16 -6.64 -4.54
C GLU A 59 8.17 -5.71 -3.85
N LEU A 60 6.93 -6.17 -3.61
CA LEU A 60 5.95 -5.42 -2.84
C LEU A 60 6.40 -5.25 -1.37
N LYS A 61 6.97 -6.28 -0.76
CA LYS A 61 7.53 -6.21 0.59
C LYS A 61 8.68 -5.20 0.67
N GLU A 62 9.57 -5.17 -0.30
CA GLU A 62 10.64 -4.17 -0.38
C GLU A 62 10.10 -2.75 -0.56
N LYS A 63 9.02 -2.56 -1.33
CA LYS A 63 8.33 -1.26 -1.48
C LYS A 63 7.61 -0.82 -0.20
N VAL A 64 7.11 -1.77 0.59
CA VAL A 64 6.44 -1.51 1.87
C VAL A 64 7.44 -1.31 3.01
N GLN A 65 8.67 -1.83 2.88
CA GLN A 65 9.73 -1.67 3.87
C GLN A 65 10.02 -0.21 4.23
N PRO A 66 10.23 0.75 3.30
CA PRO A 66 10.41 2.15 3.69
C PRO A 66 9.16 2.72 4.37
N ALA A 67 7.95 2.31 3.97
CA ALA A 67 6.71 2.77 4.61
C ALA A 67 6.52 2.24 6.04
N VAL A 68 7.11 1.09 6.39
CA VAL A 68 6.95 0.43 7.71
C VAL A 68 8.18 0.59 8.60
N SER A 69 9.40 0.49 8.07
CA SER A 69 10.64 0.65 8.82
C SER A 69 10.91 2.10 9.26
N LEU A 70 10.43 3.11 8.52
CA LEU A 70 10.47 4.50 8.99
C LEU A 70 9.52 4.76 10.19
N ALA A 71 8.50 3.91 10.39
CA ALA A 71 7.68 3.94 11.61
C ALA A 71 8.43 3.33 12.81
N GLU A 72 9.39 2.42 12.58
CA GLU A 72 10.17 1.72 13.61
C GLU A 72 11.43 2.49 14.04
N GLU A 73 12.00 3.35 13.16
CA GLU A 73 13.19 4.17 13.48
C GLU A 73 12.89 5.54 14.14
N GLY A 74 11.62 5.83 14.46
CA GLY A 74 11.30 6.79 15.52
C GLY A 74 10.81 8.18 15.10
N ILE A 75 10.06 8.29 14.01
CA ILE A 75 9.16 9.44 13.78
C ILE A 75 7.73 8.91 13.52
N THR A 76 7.21 8.10 14.43
CA THR A 76 5.77 7.95 14.56
C THR A 76 5.24 9.22 15.21
N LEU A 77 4.73 10.14 14.40
CA LEU A 77 4.06 11.32 14.92
C LEU A 77 2.66 10.91 15.39
N ASP A 78 2.58 10.51 16.67
CA ASP A 78 1.31 10.19 17.31
C ASP A 78 0.59 11.49 17.66
N PHE A 79 -0.38 11.87 16.82
CA PHE A 79 -1.28 12.99 17.05
C PHE A 79 -2.62 12.47 17.56
N PRO A 80 -3.14 12.97 18.70
CA PRO A 80 -4.48 12.66 19.15
C PRO A 80 -5.52 12.91 18.05
N LEU A 81 -6.58 12.10 18.03
CA LEU A 81 -7.71 12.33 17.15
C LEU A 81 -8.30 13.73 17.36
N GLY A 82 -8.56 14.45 16.28
CA GLY A 82 -9.02 15.84 16.30
C GLY A 82 -7.92 16.89 16.46
N THR A 83 -6.64 16.51 16.39
CA THR A 83 -5.55 17.50 16.29
C THR A 83 -5.72 18.32 14.99
N PRO A 84 -5.69 19.65 15.05
CA PRO A 84 -5.84 20.49 13.87
C PRO A 84 -4.75 20.24 12.81
N ALA A 85 -5.14 20.26 11.53
CA ALA A 85 -4.24 20.07 10.40
C ALA A 85 -3.04 21.04 10.40
N GLU A 86 -3.24 22.29 10.83
CA GLU A 86 -2.18 23.29 10.96
C GLU A 86 -1.10 22.87 11.97
N ASP A 87 -1.50 22.29 13.11
CA ASP A 87 -0.58 21.86 14.15
C ASP A 87 0.23 20.62 13.71
N ILE A 88 -0.44 19.70 13.01
CA ILE A 88 0.20 18.53 12.39
C ILE A 88 1.21 19.00 11.33
N TRP A 89 0.79 19.90 10.43
CA TRP A 89 1.63 20.44 9.37
C TRP A 89 2.85 21.18 9.94
N LYS A 90 2.66 21.98 10.98
CA LYS A 90 3.76 22.69 11.65
C LYS A 90 4.85 21.71 12.10
N LYS A 91 4.45 20.60 12.73
CA LYS A 91 5.37 19.55 13.19
C LYS A 91 6.06 18.83 12.04
N LEU A 92 5.32 18.49 10.98
CA LEU A 92 5.90 17.89 9.78
C LEU A 92 6.91 18.81 9.09
N SER A 93 6.61 20.11 9.01
CA SER A 93 7.45 21.09 8.33
C SER A 93 8.79 21.36 9.04
N GLU A 94 8.90 20.99 10.33
CA GLU A 94 10.12 21.06 11.13
C GLU A 94 11.10 19.90 10.82
N ILE A 95 10.65 18.84 10.13
CA ILE A 95 11.50 17.70 9.75
C ILE A 95 12.41 18.13 8.61
N GLU A 96 13.71 18.30 8.89
CA GLU A 96 14.68 18.76 7.90
C GLU A 96 14.87 17.71 6.79
N ASP A 97 15.10 16.47 7.18
CA ASP A 97 15.30 15.36 6.25
C ASP A 97 14.04 15.05 5.43
N GLU A 98 14.21 14.88 4.12
CA GLU A 98 13.08 14.75 3.20
C GLU A 98 12.42 13.36 3.28
N GLU A 99 13.22 12.31 3.43
CA GLU A 99 12.71 10.94 3.54
C GLU A 99 11.92 10.75 4.84
N ASN A 100 12.42 11.31 5.94
CA ASN A 100 11.72 11.37 7.22
C ASN A 100 10.44 12.21 7.16
N PHE A 101 10.41 13.28 6.37
CA PHE A 101 9.19 14.07 6.15
C PHE A 101 8.13 13.26 5.41
N VAL A 102 8.53 12.57 4.33
CA VAL A 102 7.66 11.67 3.55
C VAL A 102 7.08 10.59 4.43
N ALA A 103 7.94 9.93 5.22
CA ALA A 103 7.49 8.89 6.13
C ALA A 103 6.60 9.41 7.25
N GLY A 104 6.95 10.54 7.86
CA GLY A 104 6.16 11.18 8.90
C GLY A 104 4.74 11.48 8.42
N PHE A 105 4.60 12.05 7.23
CA PHE A 105 3.28 12.29 6.63
C PHE A 105 2.55 10.98 6.30
N ASN A 106 3.21 10.02 5.66
CA ASN A 106 2.60 8.75 5.27
C ASN A 106 2.19 7.88 6.49
N SER A 107 2.81 8.11 7.67
CA SER A 107 2.46 7.42 8.93
C SER A 107 1.17 7.90 9.58
N LEU A 108 0.67 9.09 9.21
CA LEU A 108 -0.59 9.63 9.73
C LEU A 108 -1.79 8.74 9.32
N SER A 109 -2.89 8.85 10.06
CA SER A 109 -4.15 8.25 9.61
C SER A 109 -4.62 8.87 8.28
N GLU A 110 -5.42 8.13 7.51
CA GLU A 110 -5.96 8.62 6.23
C GLU A 110 -6.71 9.95 6.38
N GLU A 111 -7.55 10.06 7.42
CA GLU A 111 -8.28 11.29 7.77
C GLU A 111 -7.32 12.47 8.00
N GLN A 112 -6.30 12.27 8.84
CA GLN A 112 -5.29 13.31 9.12
C GLN A 112 -4.47 13.69 7.87
N ARG A 113 -4.11 12.72 7.02
CA ARG A 113 -3.38 13.01 5.76
C ARG A 113 -4.22 13.89 4.85
N MET A 114 -5.51 13.61 4.75
CA MET A 114 -6.43 14.35 3.89
C MET A 114 -6.63 15.78 4.39
N ASP A 115 -6.83 15.96 5.70
CA ASP A 115 -6.97 17.28 6.33
C ASP A 115 -5.69 18.12 6.19
N VAL A 116 -4.52 17.49 6.38
CA VAL A 116 -3.22 18.16 6.21
C VAL A 116 -2.98 18.50 4.74
N ALA A 117 -3.28 17.60 3.81
CA ALA A 117 -3.14 17.87 2.39
C ALA A 117 -4.02 19.06 1.95
N GLU A 118 -5.28 19.10 2.40
CA GLU A 118 -6.16 20.24 2.16
C GLU A 118 -5.54 21.52 2.73
N HIS A 119 -5.10 21.51 3.99
CA HIS A 119 -4.46 22.67 4.62
C HIS A 119 -3.24 23.17 3.83
N VAL A 120 -2.34 22.27 3.39
CA VAL A 120 -1.15 22.65 2.64
C VAL A 120 -1.50 23.25 1.29
N LEU A 121 -2.41 22.61 0.55
CA LEU A 121 -2.76 23.04 -0.81
C LEU A 121 -3.58 24.33 -0.84
N THR A 122 -4.27 24.67 0.26
CA THR A 122 -5.16 25.84 0.32
C THR A 122 -4.60 27.00 1.14
N HIS A 123 -3.81 26.73 2.19
CA HIS A 123 -3.35 27.74 3.15
C HIS A 123 -1.83 27.97 3.12
N CYS A 124 -1.04 27.03 2.60
CA CYS A 124 0.42 27.18 2.56
C CYS A 124 0.94 27.69 1.20
N ASN A 125 2.10 28.35 1.21
CA ASN A 125 2.77 28.73 -0.03
C ASN A 125 3.48 27.53 -0.66
N ILE A 126 2.78 26.82 -1.54
CA ILE A 126 3.27 25.63 -2.25
C ILE A 126 4.45 25.90 -3.20
N PHE A 127 4.88 27.14 -3.38
CA PHE A 127 6.05 27.46 -4.22
C PHE A 127 7.35 27.61 -3.40
N SER A 128 7.30 27.41 -2.08
CA SER A 128 8.48 27.57 -1.22
C SER A 128 8.50 26.62 -0.01
N GLY A 129 9.71 26.33 0.47
CA GLY A 129 9.91 25.53 1.69
C GLY A 129 9.37 24.10 1.56
N LYS A 130 8.95 23.51 2.70
CA LYS A 130 8.41 22.14 2.73
C LYS A 130 7.08 22.00 1.99
N ALA A 131 6.30 23.07 1.83
CA ALA A 131 5.08 23.02 1.03
C ALA A 131 5.37 22.80 -0.47
N ALA A 132 6.51 23.29 -0.98
CA ALA A 132 6.94 22.97 -2.34
C ALA A 132 7.30 21.49 -2.50
N VAL A 133 8.08 20.96 -1.56
CA VAL A 133 8.43 19.53 -1.52
C VAL A 133 7.16 18.68 -1.49
N PHE A 134 6.23 19.00 -0.58
CA PHE A 134 4.92 18.36 -0.51
C PHE A 134 4.21 18.38 -1.87
N SER A 135 4.04 19.55 -2.47
CA SER A 135 3.31 19.68 -3.75
C SER A 135 3.93 18.90 -4.90
N SER A 136 5.25 18.73 -4.91
CA SER A 136 5.96 17.98 -5.95
C SER A 136 5.86 16.46 -5.81
N ARG A 137 5.64 15.97 -4.59
CA ARG A 137 5.66 14.54 -4.25
C ARG A 137 4.27 13.99 -3.92
N TYR A 138 3.26 14.86 -3.75
CA TYR A 138 1.92 14.44 -3.36
C TYR A 138 1.14 13.78 -4.49
N HIS A 139 0.83 12.50 -4.30
CA HIS A 139 -0.01 11.71 -5.19
C HIS A 139 -1.47 11.81 -4.76
N SER A 140 -2.21 12.75 -5.38
CA SER A 140 -3.59 13.08 -5.00
C SER A 140 -4.57 11.89 -4.98
N GLU A 141 -4.43 10.91 -5.88
CA GLU A 141 -5.32 9.74 -5.90
C GLU A 141 -5.03 8.74 -4.77
N ALA A 142 -3.78 8.68 -4.30
CA ALA A 142 -3.34 7.74 -3.28
C ALA A 142 -3.35 8.38 -1.88
N GLY A 143 -3.33 9.72 -1.79
CA GLY A 143 -3.25 10.46 -0.54
C GLY A 143 -1.91 10.28 0.19
N LEU A 144 -0.83 10.06 -0.57
CA LEU A 144 0.52 9.77 -0.08
C LEU A 144 1.58 10.66 -0.75
N LEU A 145 2.75 10.74 -0.14
CA LEU A 145 3.95 11.34 -0.74
C LEU A 145 4.85 10.26 -1.38
N GLU A 146 5.36 10.54 -2.58
CA GLU A 146 6.25 9.68 -3.39
C GLU A 146 7.62 10.29 -3.65
#